data_AF-A0A8K0P8S6-F1
#
_entry.id   AF-A0A8K0P8S6-F1
#
_cell.length_a   1.000
_cell.length_b   1.000
_cell.length_c   1.000
_cell.angle_alpha   90.00
_cell.angle_beta   90.00
_cell.angle_gamma   90.00
#
_symmetry.space_group_name_H-M   'P 1'
#
loop_
_entity.id
_entity.type
_entity.pdbx_description
1 polymer ?
#
loop_
_entity_poly.entity_id
_entity_poly.type
_entity_poly.pdbx_seq_one_letter_code
_entity_poly.pdbx_strand_id
1 'polypeptide(L)' 'MHSDRGMQLAKCLKVLQAATDLAGPRNAWTQDGKIILLCPERKRVHATSMKEVNAARDAWNPNK' A
#
# COMPACT_ATOMS: atom_id res chain seq x y z
N MET A 1 10.92 8.40 25.77
CA MET A 1 9.74 7.76 25.15
C MET A 1 10.01 7.70 23.65
N HIS A 2 10.29 6.52 23.12
CA HIS A 2 10.72 6.33 21.73
C HIS A 2 9.56 6.65 20.78
N SER A 3 9.84 7.53 19.84
CA SER A 3 8.91 8.17 18.91
C SER A 3 8.00 7.18 18.16
N ASP A 4 6.70 7.20 18.46
CA ASP A 4 5.62 6.55 17.68
C ASP A 4 5.75 6.75 16.16
N ARG A 5 6.28 7.92 15.76
CA ARG A 5 6.56 8.25 14.36
C ARG A 5 7.50 7.27 13.66
N GLY A 6 8.54 6.77 14.34
CA GLY A 6 9.50 5.84 13.73
C GLY A 6 8.87 4.48 13.42
N MET A 7 8.01 3.99 14.31
CA MET A 7 7.30 2.73 14.14
C MET A 7 6.20 2.84 13.06
N GLN A 8 5.55 4.00 12.96
CA GLN A 8 4.56 4.31 11.94
C GLN A 8 5.18 4.44 10.54
N LEU A 9 6.38 5.02 10.43
CA LEU A 9 7.12 5.16 9.17
C LEU A 9 7.60 3.79 8.65
N ALA A 10 8.15 2.96 9.54
CA ALA A 10 8.55 1.59 9.21
C ALA A 10 7.35 0.74 8.76
N LYS A 11 6.17 0.93 9.37
CA LYS A 11 4.94 0.28 8.94
C LYS A 11 4.50 0.77 7.55
N CYS A 12 4.53 2.08 7.29
CA CYS A 12 4.22 2.61 5.95
C CYS A 12 5.18 2.08 4.89
N LEU A 13 6.48 2.01 5.16
CA LEU A 13 7.46 1.47 4.22
C LEU A 13 7.19 0.01 3.87
N LYS A 14 6.87 -0.84 4.85
CA LYS A 14 6.49 -2.25 4.59
C LYS A 14 5.25 -2.35 3.72
N VAL A 15 4.26 -1.50 4.00
CA VAL A 15 3.00 -1.46 3.26
C VAL A 15 3.25 -0.98 1.82
N LEU A 16 4.13 0.01 1.61
CA LEU A 16 4.52 0.53 0.30
C LEU A 16 5.31 -0.49 -0.50
N GLN A 17 6.19 -1.25 0.15
CA GLN A 17 6.98 -2.29 -0.51
C GLN A 17 6.08 -3.41 -1.04
N ALA A 18 5.12 -3.91 -0.25
CA ALA A 18 4.19 -4.93 -0.74
C ALA A 18 3.25 -4.37 -1.81
N ALA A 19 2.84 -3.10 -1.67
CA ALA A 19 2.09 -2.39 -2.68
C ALA A 19 2.86 -2.26 -4.00
N THR A 20 4.18 -2.05 -3.93
CA THR A 20 5.08 -1.96 -5.09
C THR A 20 5.34 -3.33 -5.73
N ASP A 21 5.52 -4.37 -4.92
CA ASP A 21 5.67 -5.76 -5.37
C ASP A 21 4.42 -6.23 -6.11
N LEU A 22 3.25 -5.83 -5.60
CA LEU A 22 1.97 -6.02 -6.26
C LEU A 22 1.90 -5.15 -7.53
N ALA A 23 1.77 -3.83 -7.36
CA ALA A 23 1.38 -2.89 -8.40
C ALA A 23 2.43 -2.62 -9.47
N GLY A 24 3.69 -2.90 -9.17
CA GLY A 24 4.85 -2.32 -9.80
C GLY A 24 5.17 -0.92 -9.24
N PRO A 25 6.45 -0.51 -9.27
CA PRO A 25 6.92 0.74 -8.65
C PRO A 25 6.34 2.02 -9.27
N ARG A 26 5.75 1.94 -10.45
CA ARG A 26 5.10 3.09 -11.12
C ARG A 26 3.66 3.31 -10.67
N ASN A 27 3.08 2.34 -9.96
CA ASN A 27 1.67 2.31 -9.57
C ASN A 27 1.49 2.36 -8.05
N ALA A 28 2.55 2.52 -7.26
CA ALA A 28 2.48 2.64 -5.81
C ALA A 28 3.30 3.85 -5.34
N TRP A 29 2.69 4.75 -4.56
CA TRP A 29 3.38 5.88 -3.95
C TRP A 29 2.75 6.26 -2.62
N THR A 30 3.45 7.07 -1.82
CA THR A 30 2.91 7.63 -0.58
C THR A 30 2.46 9.06 -0.79
N GLN A 31 1.32 9.42 -0.20
CA GLN A 31 0.80 10.79 -0.17
C GLN A 31 0.15 11.04 1.20
N ASP A 32 0.59 12.08 1.91
CA ASP A 32 0.06 12.47 3.23
C ASP A 32 0.02 11.34 4.28
N GLY A 33 1.05 10.47 4.28
CA GLY A 33 1.12 9.33 5.19
C GLY A 33 0.19 8.16 4.83
N LYS A 34 -0.47 8.22 3.68
CA LYS A 34 -1.25 7.13 3.09
C LYS A 34 -0.50 6.56 1.89
N ILE A 35 -0.75 5.31 1.57
CA ILE A 35 -0.21 4.67 0.37
C ILE A 35 -1.30 4.67 -0.67
N ILE A 36 -0.98 5.19 -1.84
CA ILE A 36 -1.83 5.19 -3.00
C ILE A 36 -1.35 4.07 -3.92
N LEU A 37 -2.29 3.20 -4.27
CA LEU A 37 -2.13 2.09 -5.18
C LEU A 37 -3.01 2.35 -6.40
N LEU A 38 -2.41 2.41 -7.58
CA LEU A 38 -3.11 2.52 -8.84
C LEU A 38 -3.32 1.11 -9.41
N CYS A 39 -4.55 0.62 -9.35
CA CYS A 39 -4.91 -0.66 -9.93
C CYS A 39 -5.15 -0.54 -11.45
N PRO A 40 -4.91 -1.61 -12.25
CA PRO A 40 -4.99 -1.59 -13.71
C PRO A 40 -6.39 -1.27 -14.23
N GLU A 41 -7.44 -1.52 -13.43
CA GLU A 41 -8.81 -1.05 -13.70
C GLU A 41 -9.02 0.47 -13.44
N ARG A 42 -7.95 1.25 -13.33
CA ARG A 42 -7.94 2.68 -12.91
C ARG A 42 -8.58 2.95 -11.53
N LYS A 43 -8.76 1.92 -10.70
CA LYS A 43 -9.20 2.09 -9.31
C LYS A 43 -8.00 2.54 -8.47
N ARG A 44 -8.14 3.68 -7.80
CA ARG A 44 -7.18 4.14 -6.80
C ARG A 44 -7.57 3.57 -5.45
N VAL A 45 -6.67 2.81 -4.83
CA VAL A 45 -6.83 2.32 -3.46
C VAL A 45 -5.96 3.15 -2.55
N HIS A 46 -6.58 3.73 -1.52
CA HIS A 46 -5.86 4.37 -0.43
C HIS A 46 -5.70 3.35 0.69
N ALA A 47 -4.47 2.91 0.95
CA ALA A 47 -4.15 2.00 2.02
C ALA A 47 -3.34 2.71 3.10
N THR A 48 -3.79 2.56 4.34
CA THR A 48 -3.06 2.98 5.55
C THR A 48 -2.54 1.78 6.33
N SER A 49 -3.01 0.59 5.97
CA SER A 49 -2.70 -0.67 6.65
C SER A 49 -2.48 -1.82 5.68
N MET A 50 -1.75 -2.83 6.16
CA MET A 50 -1.47 -4.06 5.40
C MET A 50 -2.73 -4.83 5.00
N LYS A 51 -3.79 -4.75 5.82
CA LYS A 51 -5.10 -5.34 5.53
C LYS A 51 -5.72 -4.76 4.25
N GLU A 52 -5.60 -3.45 4.05
CA GLU A 52 -6.15 -2.77 2.87
C GLU A 52 -5.33 -3.09 1.62
N VAL A 53 -4.00 -3.20 1.75
CA VAL A 53 -3.13 -3.65 0.65
C VAL A 53 -3.42 -5.11 0.28
N ASN A 54 -3.64 -5.99 1.26
CA ASN A 54 -4.02 -7.37 0.98
C ASN A 54 -5.40 -7.45 0.32
N ALA A 55 -6.38 -6.64 0.76
CA ALA A 55 -7.67 -6.55 0.08
C ALA A 55 -7.53 -6.01 -1.36
N ALA A 56 -6.66 -5.03 -1.58
CA ALA A 56 -6.33 -4.51 -2.90
C ALA A 56 -5.67 -5.58 -3.77
N ARG A 57 -4.78 -6.41 -3.19
CA ARG A 57 -4.16 -7.58 -3.85
C ARG A 57 -5.20 -8.62 -4.24
N ASP A 58 -6.09 -9.00 -3.33
CA ASP A 58 -7.16 -9.96 -3.62
C ASP A 58 -8.10 -9.41 -4.71
N ALA A 59 -8.40 -8.11 -4.71
CA ALA A 59 -9.15 -7.47 -5.80
C ALA A 59 -8.36 -7.39 -7.12
N TRP A 60 -7.03 -7.29 -7.05
CA TRP A 60 -6.10 -7.30 -8.18
C TRP A 60 -5.99 -8.64 -8.87
N ASN A 61 -6.08 -9.70 -8.06
CA ASN A 61 -5.95 -11.06 -8.52
C ASN A 61 -7.31 -11.74 -8.32
N PRO A 62 -8.31 -11.43 -9.18
CA PRO A 62 -9.62 -12.08 -9.10
C PRO A 62 -9.54 -13.59 -9.37
N ASN A 63 -8.39 -14.11 -9.80
CA ASN A 63 -8.11 -15.50 -10.11
C ASN A 63 -7.28 -16.20 -9.01
N LYS A 64 -7.66 -16.02 -7.75
CA LYS A 64 -7.53 -17.17 -6.85
C LYS A 64 -8.50 -18.28 -7.27
#